data_AF-A3AIX7-F1
#
_entry.id   AF-A3AIX7-F1
#
_cell.length_a   1.000
_cell.length_b   1.000
_cell.length_c   1.000
_cell.angle_alpha   90.00
_cell.angle_beta   90.00
_cell.angle_gamma   90.00
#
_symmetry.space_group_name_H-M   'P 1'
#
loop_
_entity.id
_entity.type
_entity.pdbx_description
1 polymer ?
#
loop_
_entity_poly.entity_id
_entity_poly.type
_entity_poly.pdbx_seq_one_letter_code
_entity_poly.pdbx_strand_id
1 'polypeptide(L)'
;MKQAFQGVEVVFHTAAADPDINDFQLHYKVNVEGTKNVIDACVTCKVKRLIYTSSSGVVFDGVHGLFDVDESMPYPNKFPDAYAQSKAEAEKLVRNSNGICELLTCSIRPGSIFGPGDTIVPHLLSHWRTMCGCKDIKELLAVGGWARASIIPNNAPTTGVKAN
;
A
#
# COMPACT_ATOMS: atom_id res chain seq x y z
N MET A 1 5.42 6.63 -22.37
CA MET A 1 5.26 7.03 -20.95
C MET A 1 5.29 8.55 -20.75
N LYS A 2 6.32 9.27 -21.21
CA LYS A 2 6.48 10.74 -20.97
C LYS A 2 5.27 11.61 -21.35
N GLN A 3 4.55 11.29 -22.43
CA GLN A 3 3.34 12.04 -22.84
C GLN A 3 2.25 12.06 -21.77
N ALA A 4 2.04 10.95 -21.04
CA ALA A 4 1.01 10.86 -20.00
C ALA A 4 1.34 11.69 -18.74
N PHE A 5 2.58 12.17 -18.60
CA PHE A 5 3.06 12.91 -17.43
C PHE A 5 3.23 14.41 -17.73
N GLN A 6 3.01 14.86 -18.97
CA GLN A 6 3.12 16.28 -19.33
C GLN A 6 2.03 17.09 -18.64
N GLY A 7 2.43 18.14 -17.90
CA GLY A 7 1.51 19.01 -17.17
C GLY A 7 0.88 18.37 -15.92
N VAL A 8 1.28 17.16 -15.54
CA VAL A 8 0.77 16.47 -14.35
C VAL A 8 1.49 17.00 -13.10
N GLU A 9 0.72 17.40 -12.09
CA GLU A 9 1.29 17.83 -10.80
C GLU A 9 1.46 16.68 -9.80
N VAL A 10 0.56 15.69 -9.85
CA VAL A 10 0.47 14.59 -8.89
C VAL A 10 0.23 13.28 -9.62
N VAL A 11 0.98 12.25 -9.26
CA VAL A 11 0.81 10.88 -9.78
C VAL A 11 0.41 9.95 -8.65
N PHE A 12 -0.69 9.23 -8.85
CA PHE A 12 -1.09 8.11 -8.01
C PHE A 12 -0.68 6.81 -8.69
N HIS A 13 0.34 6.14 -8.14
CA HIS A 13 0.86 4.89 -8.68
C HIS A 13 0.26 3.71 -7.91
N THR A 14 -0.82 3.18 -8.46
CA THR A 14 -1.57 2.02 -7.92
C THR A 14 -1.30 0.74 -8.70
N ALA A 15 -0.56 0.81 -9.81
CA ALA A 15 -0.36 -0.33 -10.69
C ALA A 15 0.58 -1.36 -10.04
N ALA A 16 0.14 -2.62 -10.06
CA ALA A 16 0.90 -3.77 -9.60
C ALA A 16 0.49 -5.02 -10.39
N ALA A 17 1.35 -6.04 -10.39
CA ALA A 17 0.96 -7.37 -10.82
C ALA A 17 -0.05 -7.98 -9.83
N ASP A 18 -0.91 -8.86 -10.34
CA ASP A 18 -1.88 -9.58 -9.53
C ASP A 18 -1.13 -10.43 -8.47
N PRO A 19 -1.38 -10.22 -7.17
CA PRO A 19 -0.69 -10.92 -6.09
C PRO A 19 -0.87 -12.44 -6.13
N ASP A 20 -1.95 -12.94 -6.73
CA ASP A 20 -2.25 -14.38 -6.79
C ASP A 20 -1.43 -15.11 -7.87
N ILE A 21 -0.76 -14.37 -8.76
CA ILE A 21 0.11 -14.96 -9.78
C ILE A 21 1.46 -15.35 -9.15
N ASN A 22 1.77 -16.65 -9.16
CA ASN A 22 3.06 -17.16 -8.70
C ASN A 22 4.17 -17.02 -9.77
N ASP A 23 4.48 -15.78 -10.16
CA ASP A 23 5.55 -15.46 -11.11
C ASP A 23 6.42 -14.32 -10.58
N PHE A 24 7.57 -14.67 -10.03
CA PHE A 24 8.53 -13.69 -9.51
C PHE A 24 8.99 -12.68 -10.58
N GLN A 25 9.21 -13.13 -11.82
CA GLN A 25 9.70 -12.24 -12.87
C GLN A 25 8.63 -11.23 -13.28
N LEU A 26 7.37 -11.65 -13.33
CA LEU A 26 6.25 -10.75 -13.56
C LEU A 26 6.14 -9.70 -12.44
N HIS A 27 6.18 -10.15 -11.17
CA HIS A 27 6.15 -9.25 -10.02
C HIS A 27 7.29 -8.25 -10.04
N TYR A 28 8.51 -8.71 -10.30
CA TYR A 28 9.68 -7.84 -10.38
C TYR A 28 9.55 -6.81 -11.51
N LYS A 29 9.22 -7.28 -12.72
CA LYS A 29 9.08 -6.42 -13.90
C LYS A 29 8.00 -5.36 -13.73
N VAL A 30 6.83 -5.75 -13.22
CA VAL A 30 5.70 -4.82 -13.08
C VAL A 30 5.90 -3.91 -11.87
N ASN A 31 6.18 -4.49 -10.70
CA ASN A 31 6.20 -3.73 -9.46
C ASN A 31 7.50 -2.95 -9.28
N VAL A 32 8.66 -3.52 -9.60
CA VAL A 32 9.97 -2.88 -9.38
C VAL A 32 10.37 -2.04 -10.59
N GLU A 33 10.51 -2.65 -11.77
CA GLU A 33 10.95 -1.91 -12.96
C GLU A 33 9.88 -0.90 -13.42
N GLY A 34 8.60 -1.27 -13.35
CA GLY A 34 7.49 -0.34 -13.61
C GLY A 34 7.53 0.89 -12.70
N THR A 35 7.77 0.70 -11.40
CA THR A 35 7.90 1.82 -10.46
C THR A 35 9.11 2.70 -10.76
N LYS A 36 10.25 2.11 -11.12
CA LYS A 36 11.41 2.88 -11.57
C LYS A 36 11.08 3.78 -12.77
N ASN A 37 10.37 3.23 -13.76
CA ASN A 37 9.93 4.00 -14.93
C ASN A 37 8.98 5.15 -14.55
N VAL A 38 8.09 4.95 -13.57
CA VAL A 38 7.21 6.01 -13.04
C VAL A 38 8.02 7.11 -12.37
N ILE A 39 8.98 6.76 -11.53
CA ILE A 39 9.88 7.72 -10.86
C ILE A 39 10.64 8.54 -11.90
N ASP A 40 11.26 7.88 -12.88
CA ASP A 40 12.03 8.53 -13.95
C ASP A 40 11.15 9.47 -14.78
N ALA A 41 9.90 9.09 -15.05
CA ALA A 41 8.92 9.93 -15.72
C ALA A 41 8.52 11.14 -14.88
N CYS A 42 8.25 10.96 -13.57
CA CYS A 42 7.98 12.05 -12.64
C CYS A 42 9.11 13.09 -12.62
N VAL A 43 10.35 12.63 -12.48
CA VAL A 43 11.54 13.49 -12.46
C VAL A 43 11.70 14.22 -13.80
N THR A 44 11.60 13.51 -14.92
CA THR A 44 11.79 14.11 -16.26
C THR A 44 10.72 15.16 -16.57
N CYS A 45 9.47 14.90 -16.16
CA CYS A 45 8.32 15.76 -16.46
C CYS A 45 8.05 16.80 -15.36
N LYS A 46 8.90 16.89 -14.32
CA LYS A 46 8.77 17.82 -13.19
C LYS A 46 7.44 17.68 -12.45
N VAL A 47 6.98 16.45 -12.27
CA VAL A 47 5.85 16.15 -11.37
C VAL A 47 6.26 16.52 -9.95
N LYS A 48 5.35 17.14 -9.19
CA LYS A 48 5.66 17.63 -7.84
C LYS A 48 5.48 16.54 -6.78
N ARG A 49 4.52 15.62 -6.97
CA ARG A 49 4.13 14.63 -5.96
C ARG A 49 3.88 13.25 -6.56
N LEU A 50 4.49 12.22 -5.97
CA LEU A 50 4.24 10.81 -6.28
C LEU A 50 3.69 10.09 -5.05
N ILE A 51 2.46 9.58 -5.16
CA ILE A 51 1.79 8.80 -4.12
C ILE A 51 1.78 7.35 -4.58
N TYR A 52 2.54 6.50 -3.88
CA TYR A 52 2.68 5.08 -4.17
C TYR A 52 1.77 4.25 -3.28
N THR A 53 0.99 3.37 -3.90
CA THR A 53 0.21 2.38 -3.16
C THR A 53 1.10 1.18 -2.89
N SER A 54 1.60 1.07 -1.66
CA SER A 54 2.35 -0.07 -1.16
C SER A 54 1.40 -1.15 -0.61
N SER A 55 1.81 -1.90 0.41
CA SER A 55 1.01 -2.93 1.08
C SER A 55 1.46 -3.06 2.54
N SER A 56 0.56 -3.38 3.45
CA SER A 56 0.93 -3.79 4.81
C SER A 56 1.83 -5.04 4.82
N GLY A 57 1.79 -5.85 3.76
CA GLY A 57 2.63 -7.03 3.57
C GLY A 57 4.14 -6.72 3.46
N VAL A 58 4.54 -5.47 3.20
CA VAL A 58 5.97 -5.11 3.09
C VAL A 58 6.72 -5.16 4.43
N VAL A 59 6.01 -5.25 5.55
CA VAL A 59 6.61 -5.44 6.90
C VAL A 59 6.29 -6.81 7.51
N PHE A 60 5.54 -7.66 6.80
CA PHE A 60 5.15 -8.98 7.29
C PHE A 60 6.19 -10.03 6.88
N ASP A 61 6.65 -10.83 7.85
CA ASP A 61 7.66 -11.88 7.62
C ASP A 61 7.08 -13.26 7.33
N GLY A 62 5.75 -13.40 7.33
CA GLY A 62 5.06 -14.66 7.10
C GLY A 62 4.85 -15.52 8.35
N VAL A 63 5.42 -15.14 9.49
CA VAL A 63 5.48 -16.00 10.69
C VAL A 63 4.89 -15.29 11.91
N HIS A 64 5.22 -14.02 12.13
CA HIS A 64 4.81 -13.29 13.32
C HIS A 64 3.63 -12.35 13.00
N GLY A 65 2.58 -12.42 13.81
CA GLY A 65 1.45 -11.50 13.70
C GLY A 65 1.89 -10.05 13.94
N LEU A 66 1.27 -9.12 13.20
CA LEU A 66 1.48 -7.69 13.36
C LEU A 66 0.35 -7.13 14.23
N PHE A 67 0.70 -6.59 15.39
CA PHE A 67 -0.25 -6.01 16.35
C PHE A 67 0.19 -4.58 16.70
N ASP A 68 -0.73 -3.63 16.62
CA ASP A 68 -0.50 -2.21 16.94
C ASP A 68 0.77 -1.63 16.29
N VAL A 69 1.03 -2.02 15.04
CA VAL A 69 2.20 -1.60 14.26
C VAL A 69 1.95 -0.27 13.55
N ASP A 70 3.02 0.47 13.30
CA ASP A 70 3.01 1.71 12.53
C ASP A 70 4.04 1.71 11.39
N GLU A 71 4.13 2.81 10.66
CA GLU A 71 5.03 2.96 9.51
C GLU A 71 6.53 2.94 9.89
N SER A 72 6.88 3.01 11.18
CA SER A 72 8.26 2.90 11.65
C SER A 72 8.79 1.47 11.63
N MET A 73 7.90 0.47 11.48
CA MET A 73 8.27 -0.93 11.47
C MET A 73 9.24 -1.26 10.31
N PRO A 74 10.37 -1.94 10.60
CA PRO A 74 11.36 -2.25 9.57
C PRO A 74 10.86 -3.31 8.60
N TYR A 75 11.43 -3.30 7.39
CA TYR A 75 11.27 -4.40 6.45
C TYR A 75 11.87 -5.69 7.04
N PRO A 76 11.23 -6.86 6.85
CA PRO A 76 11.78 -8.11 7.30
C PRO A 76 13.00 -8.52 6.47
N ASN A 77 13.83 -9.41 7.03
CA ASN A 77 14.96 -10.00 6.31
C ASN A 77 14.52 -11.00 5.23
N LYS A 78 13.36 -11.62 5.42
CA LYS A 78 12.77 -12.61 4.51
C LYS A 78 11.29 -12.31 4.36
N PHE A 79 10.81 -12.31 3.12
CA PHE A 79 9.41 -12.11 2.78
C PHE A 79 8.69 -13.46 2.60
N PRO A 80 7.37 -13.50 2.86
CA PRO A 80 6.56 -14.71 2.68
C PRO A 80 6.43 -15.10 1.20
N ASP A 81 6.42 -14.13 0.30
CA ASP A 81 6.18 -14.33 -1.13
C ASP A 81 6.87 -13.26 -2.01
N ALA A 82 6.84 -13.51 -3.32
CA ALA A 82 7.45 -12.63 -4.34
C ALA A 82 6.75 -11.27 -4.47
N TYR A 83 5.44 -11.22 -4.22
CA TYR A 83 4.67 -9.99 -4.30
C TYR A 83 5.09 -9.04 -3.17
N ALA A 84 5.06 -9.49 -1.91
CA ALA A 84 5.49 -8.73 -0.75
C ALA A 84 6.93 -8.23 -0.89
N GLN A 85 7.83 -9.08 -1.36
CA GLN A 85 9.22 -8.70 -1.65
C GLN A 85 9.29 -7.59 -2.71
N SER A 86 8.64 -7.78 -3.88
CA SER A 86 8.69 -6.81 -4.97
C SER A 86 8.05 -5.46 -4.61
N LYS A 87 6.98 -5.46 -3.81
CA LYS A 87 6.34 -4.25 -3.27
C LYS A 87 7.27 -3.53 -2.28
N ALA A 88 7.98 -4.26 -1.43
CA ALA A 88 8.95 -3.68 -0.51
C ALA A 88 10.14 -3.05 -1.25
N GLU A 89 10.63 -3.69 -2.30
CA GLU A 89 11.69 -3.15 -3.16
C GLU A 89 11.23 -1.88 -3.88
N ALA A 90 10.04 -1.89 -4.48
CA ALA A 90 9.44 -0.72 -5.12
C ALA A 90 9.21 0.44 -4.14
N GLU A 91 8.72 0.16 -2.92
CA GLU A 91 8.54 1.16 -1.87
C GLU A 91 9.87 1.82 -1.47
N LYS A 92 10.95 1.04 -1.36
CA LYS A 92 12.30 1.57 -1.10
C LYS A 92 12.75 2.50 -2.23
N LEU A 93 12.49 2.17 -3.49
CA LEU A 93 12.81 3.04 -4.63
C LEU A 93 12.07 4.38 -4.54
N VAL A 94 10.77 4.35 -4.27
CA VAL A 94 9.95 5.56 -4.10
C VAL A 94 10.48 6.40 -2.95
N ARG A 95 10.69 5.79 -1.78
CA ARG A 95 11.22 6.50 -0.60
C ARG A 95 12.57 7.15 -0.87
N ASN A 96 13.46 6.46 -1.58
CA ASN A 96 14.79 6.97 -1.92
C ASN A 96 14.73 8.08 -2.99
N SER A 97 13.65 8.19 -3.75
CA SER A 97 13.44 9.25 -4.73
C SER A 97 12.91 10.56 -4.15
N ASN A 98 12.57 10.58 -2.85
CA ASN A 98 12.08 11.76 -2.18
C ASN A 98 13.11 12.90 -2.20
N GLY A 99 12.69 14.08 -2.64
CA GLY A 99 13.51 15.28 -2.75
C GLY A 99 14.36 15.37 -4.03
N ILE A 100 14.43 14.31 -4.84
CA ILE A 100 15.12 14.36 -6.13
C ILE A 100 14.37 15.30 -7.06
N CYS A 101 15.03 16.34 -7.55
CA CYS A 101 14.43 17.32 -8.46
C CYS A 101 13.09 17.89 -7.95
N GLU A 102 13.00 18.15 -6.64
CA GLU A 102 11.80 18.67 -5.95
C GLU A 102 10.60 17.70 -5.91
N LEU A 103 10.78 16.43 -6.31
CA LEU A 103 9.75 15.41 -6.23
C LEU A 103 9.50 15.02 -4.77
N LEU A 104 8.28 15.26 -4.28
CA LEU A 104 7.82 14.75 -2.99
C LEU A 104 7.19 13.38 -3.17
N THR A 105 7.49 12.44 -2.27
CA THR A 105 6.97 11.08 -2.34
C THR A 105 6.26 10.68 -1.05
N CYS A 106 5.24 9.84 -1.19
CA CYS A 106 4.52 9.25 -0.08
C CYS A 106 4.14 7.81 -0.44
N SER A 107 4.41 6.86 0.44
CA SER A 107 3.96 5.47 0.30
C SER A 107 2.87 5.20 1.33
N ILE A 108 1.73 4.69 0.87
CA ILE A 108 0.64 4.23 1.74
C ILE A 108 0.67 2.70 1.80
N ARG A 109 0.57 2.11 2.99
CA ARG A 109 0.59 0.65 3.21
C ARG A 109 -0.80 0.12 3.57
N PRO A 110 -1.75 0.06 2.62
CA PRO A 110 -3.07 -0.48 2.91
C PRO A 110 -2.98 -1.97 3.27
N GLY A 111 -3.91 -2.42 4.13
CA GLY A 111 -4.21 -3.84 4.29
C GLY A 111 -5.07 -4.35 3.14
N SER A 112 -5.80 -5.45 3.37
CA SER A 112 -6.76 -5.97 2.39
C SER A 112 -7.87 -4.94 2.12
N ILE A 113 -7.93 -4.47 0.88
CA ILE A 113 -9.01 -3.60 0.38
C ILE A 113 -10.11 -4.52 -0.15
N PHE A 114 -11.38 -4.13 0.02
CA PHE A 114 -12.52 -4.86 -0.55
C PHE A 114 -13.60 -3.88 -1.02
N GLY A 115 -14.35 -4.25 -2.06
CA GLY A 115 -15.43 -3.43 -2.61
C GLY A 115 -16.21 -4.12 -3.73
N PRO A 116 -17.21 -3.46 -4.30
CA PRO A 116 -17.96 -4.00 -5.45
C PRO A 116 -17.02 -4.35 -6.62
N GLY A 117 -17.10 -5.58 -7.12
CA GLY A 117 -16.25 -6.10 -8.20
C GLY A 117 -14.98 -6.83 -7.73
N ASP A 118 -14.72 -6.85 -6.42
CA ASP A 118 -13.60 -7.60 -5.84
C ASP A 118 -13.93 -9.09 -5.66
N THR A 119 -12.89 -9.93 -5.74
CA THR A 119 -12.96 -11.38 -5.57
C THR A 119 -12.62 -11.81 -4.14
N ILE A 120 -11.98 -10.97 -3.31
CA ILE A 120 -11.52 -11.31 -1.96
C ILE A 120 -12.68 -11.77 -1.06
N VAL A 121 -13.76 -10.98 -0.95
CA VAL A 121 -14.91 -11.32 -0.11
C VAL A 121 -15.65 -12.56 -0.64
N PRO A 122 -15.94 -12.69 -1.96
CA PRO A 122 -16.46 -13.93 -2.52
C PRO A 122 -15.60 -15.17 -2.24
N HIS A 123 -14.28 -15.09 -2.41
CA HIS A 123 -13.36 -16.20 -2.16
C HIS A 123 -13.30 -16.58 -0.68
N LEU A 124 -13.28 -15.59 0.22
CA LEU A 124 -13.32 -15.87 1.66
C LEU A 124 -14.61 -16.57 2.04
N LEU A 125 -15.76 -16.11 1.53
CA LEU A 125 -17.07 -16.73 1.77
C LEU A 125 -17.16 -18.16 1.19
N SER A 126 -16.58 -18.40 0.01
CA SER A 126 -16.58 -19.73 -0.60
C SER A 126 -15.76 -20.74 0.20
N HIS A 127 -14.59 -20.32 0.72
CA HIS A 127 -13.71 -21.19 1.49
C HIS A 127 -14.12 -21.30 2.97
N TRP A 128 -14.80 -20.29 3.54
CA TRP A 128 -15.36 -20.35 4.90
C TRP A 128 -16.35 -21.49 5.07
N ARG A 129 -17.20 -21.72 4.07
CA ARG A 129 -18.15 -22.85 4.08
C ARG A 129 -17.44 -24.20 4.19
N THR A 130 -16.25 -24.31 3.61
CA THR A 130 -15.43 -25.52 3.63
C THR A 130 -14.58 -25.63 4.90
N MET A 131 -14.07 -24.52 5.42
CA MET A 131 -13.17 -24.50 6.58
C MET A 131 -13.89 -24.57 7.94
N CYS A 132 -15.06 -23.92 8.07
CA CYS A 132 -15.68 -23.69 9.38
C CYS A 132 -16.97 -24.48 9.61
N GLY A 133 -17.37 -25.38 8.70
CA GLY A 133 -18.41 -26.37 8.97
C GLY A 133 -19.75 -25.81 9.45
N CYS A 134 -20.12 -24.59 9.04
CA CYS A 134 -21.33 -23.83 9.44
C CYS A 134 -21.21 -23.06 10.77
N LYS A 135 -20.90 -21.74 10.70
CA LYS A 135 -21.35 -20.70 11.64
C LYS A 135 -21.56 -19.36 10.92
N ASP A 136 -22.55 -18.62 11.42
CA ASP A 136 -23.27 -17.49 10.81
C ASP A 136 -22.41 -16.33 10.28
N ILE A 137 -22.87 -15.69 9.20
CA ILE A 137 -22.15 -14.64 8.42
C ILE A 137 -21.94 -13.32 9.20
N LYS A 138 -22.61 -13.15 10.34
CA LYS A 138 -22.67 -11.90 11.10
C LYS A 138 -21.38 -11.56 11.87
N GLU A 139 -20.52 -12.54 12.16
CA GLU A 139 -19.26 -12.30 12.87
C GLU A 139 -18.17 -11.66 11.99
N LEU A 140 -18.31 -11.73 10.66
CA LEU A 140 -17.31 -11.20 9.70
C LEU A 140 -17.11 -9.68 9.81
N LEU A 141 -18.17 -8.93 10.14
CA LEU A 141 -18.10 -7.47 10.26
C LEU A 141 -17.43 -6.99 11.56
N ALA A 142 -17.28 -7.85 12.56
CA ALA A 142 -16.66 -7.48 13.84
C ALA A 142 -15.12 -7.52 13.80
N VAL A 143 -14.54 -8.25 12.83
CA VAL A 143 -13.07 -8.41 12.70
C VAL A 143 -12.45 -7.38 11.73
N GLY A 144 -13.28 -6.69 10.94
CA GLY A 144 -12.86 -5.71 9.92
C GLY A 144 -12.62 -4.28 10.42
N GLY A 145 -12.39 -4.08 11.72
CA GLY A 145 -12.20 -2.77 12.34
C GLY A 145 -10.81 -2.15 12.12
N TRP A 146 -10.30 -2.08 10.88
CA TRP A 146 -9.01 -1.46 10.58
C TRP A 146 -9.10 -0.53 9.36
N ALA A 147 -9.93 0.50 9.48
CA ALA A 147 -9.88 1.66 8.60
C ALA A 147 -10.18 2.92 9.42
N ARG A 148 -9.23 3.33 10.26
CA ARG A 148 -9.19 4.70 10.79
C ARG A 148 -8.05 5.42 10.08
N ALA A 149 -8.38 6.07 8.97
CA ALA A 149 -7.49 7.05 8.37
C ALA A 149 -7.37 8.23 9.34
N SER A 150 -6.30 8.25 10.13
CA SER A 150 -5.94 9.42 10.93
C SER A 150 -5.23 10.42 10.02
N ILE A 151 -6.01 11.30 9.39
CA ILE A 151 -5.45 12.56 8.89
C ILE A 151 -5.12 13.38 10.13
N ILE A 152 -3.82 13.55 10.41
CA ILE A 152 -3.35 14.51 11.41
C ILE A 152 -3.03 15.81 10.66
N PRO A 153 -3.87 16.87 10.76
CA PRO A 153 -3.47 18.19 10.34
C PRO A 153 -2.60 18.78 11.44
N ASN A 154 -1.29 18.91 11.19
CA ASN A 154 -0.42 19.65 12.10
C ASN A 154 -0.48 21.16 11.77
N ASN A 155 -0.81 21.92 12.82
CA ASN A 155 -0.67 23.36 13.04
C ASN A 155 -1.81 24.31 12.63
N ALA A 156 -2.73 24.53 13.58
CA ALA A 156 -3.23 25.87 13.90
C ALA A 156 -3.39 26.01 15.44
N PRO A 157 -3.03 27.15 16.06
CA PRO A 157 -2.90 27.29 17.51
C PRO A 157 -4.26 27.32 18.23
N THR A 158 -4.41 26.48 19.25
CA THR A 158 -5.56 26.51 20.17
C THR A 158 -5.38 27.62 21.20
N THR A 159 -6.12 28.72 21.04
CA THR A 159 -6.37 29.65 22.14
C THR A 159 -7.30 28.98 23.16
N GLY A 160 -6.87 28.99 24.42
CA GLY A 160 -7.56 28.32 25.51
C GLY A 160 -8.82 29.05 25.94
N VAL A 161 -9.81 28.27 26.38
CA VAL A 161 -10.82 28.69 27.35
C VAL A 161 -11.05 27.51 28.29
N LYS A 162 -10.69 27.68 29.57
CA LYS A 162 -11.15 26.83 30.67
C LYS A 162 -12.58 27.25 31.02
N ALA A 163 -13.49 26.30 31.18
CA ALA A 163 -14.76 26.52 31.85
C ALA A 163 -14.72 25.86 33.24
N ASN A 164 -15.30 26.58 34.20
CA ASN A 164 -15.36 26.35 35.64
C ASN A 164 -15.97 25.01 36.06
#